data_AF-A0A9E1WXF2-F1
#
_entry.id   AF-A0A9E1WXF2-F1
#
_cell.length_a   1.000
_cell.length_b   1.000
_cell.length_c   1.000
_cell.angle_alpha   90.00
_cell.angle_beta   90.00
_cell.angle_gamma   90.00
#
_symmetry.space_group_name_H-M   'P 1'
#
loop_
_entity.id
_entity.type
_entity.pdbx_description
1 polymer ?
#
loop_
_entity_poly.entity_id
_entity_poly.type
_entity_poly.pdbx_seq_one_letter_code
_entity_poly.pdbx_strand_id
1 'polypeptide(L)'
;MTNLPPPVVDLRCPRWVKVVLAVSLALNLAVVGLVAGMMMRIAPLREVRSNLGYAAPYVIALPGQERRSLLRAIRNDPSSPRRADRKAAFKDMVNVLRLEPFDRTQVSNILNRQGADVSQIQTVAQSAWLDAVEGMSIKNRLAYIDRIEVVLSRGSRGRVKDRK
;
A
#
# COMPACT_ATOMS: atom_id res chain seq x y z
N MET A 1 19.65 25.24 -72.29
CA MET A 1 20.48 24.16 -71.74
C MET A 1 20.05 23.91 -70.30
N THR A 2 19.41 22.75 -70.08
CA THR A 2 19.28 21.96 -68.84
C THR A 2 18.86 22.63 -67.52
N ASN A 3 17.57 22.49 -67.18
CA ASN A 3 17.10 22.43 -65.78
C ASN A 3 17.57 21.10 -65.15
N LEU A 4 18.40 21.14 -64.11
CA LEU A 4 18.67 19.98 -63.25
C LEU A 4 17.62 19.92 -62.14
N PRO A 5 16.99 18.77 -61.88
CA PRO A 5 16.14 18.62 -60.71
C PRO A 5 16.99 18.69 -59.42
N PRO A 6 16.49 19.32 -58.34
CA PRO A 6 17.21 19.37 -57.08
C PRO A 6 17.37 17.97 -56.48
N PRO A 7 18.48 17.68 -55.78
CA PRO A 7 18.68 16.41 -55.12
C PRO A 7 17.64 16.24 -54.00
N VAL A 8 16.85 15.17 -54.09
CA VAL A 8 15.98 14.72 -52.99
C VAL A 8 16.87 14.08 -51.94
N VAL A 9 17.19 14.83 -50.89
CA VAL A 9 17.95 14.32 -49.74
C VAL A 9 16.99 13.49 -48.89
N ASP A 10 17.01 12.16 -49.09
CA ASP A 10 16.20 11.24 -48.30
C ASP A 10 16.83 11.09 -46.91
N LEU A 11 16.44 11.98 -45.97
CA LEU A 11 16.91 12.01 -44.58
C LEU A 11 16.32 10.85 -43.79
N ARG A 12 16.75 9.63 -44.11
CA ARG A 12 16.36 8.44 -43.36
C ARG A 12 17.09 8.43 -42.03
N CYS A 13 16.35 8.62 -40.93
CA CYS A 13 16.88 8.45 -39.57
C CYS A 13 17.56 7.08 -39.48
N PRO A 14 18.86 7.04 -39.09
CA PRO A 14 19.60 5.79 -39.02
C PRO A 14 18.89 4.78 -38.12
N ARG A 15 18.85 3.51 -38.52
CA ARG A 15 18.19 2.45 -37.75
C ARG A 15 18.72 2.33 -36.33
N TRP A 16 20.00 2.63 -36.11
CA TRP A 16 20.61 2.62 -34.78
C TRP A 16 20.02 3.69 -33.83
N VAL A 17 19.63 4.86 -34.35
CA VAL A 17 18.96 5.90 -33.55
C VAL A 17 17.62 5.41 -33.05
N LYS A 18 16.85 4.69 -33.89
CA LYS A 18 15.57 4.09 -33.48
C LYS A 18 15.75 3.00 -32.42
N VAL A 19 16.83 2.22 -32.50
CA VAL A 19 17.17 1.20 -31.50
C VAL A 19 17.53 1.84 -30.16
N VAL A 20 18.39 2.86 -30.15
CA VAL A 20 18.76 3.58 -28.92
C VAL A 20 17.53 4.22 -28.26
N LEU A 21 16.64 4.83 -29.05
CA LEU A 21 15.38 5.40 -28.57
C LEU A 21 14.46 4.33 -27.96
N ALA A 22 14.31 3.18 -28.64
CA ALA A 22 13.50 2.07 -28.14
C ALA A 22 14.05 1.51 -26.82
N VAL A 23 15.37 1.36 -26.70
CA VAL A 23 16.02 0.90 -25.46
C VAL A 23 15.85 1.91 -24.33
N SER A 24 16.03 3.21 -24.61
CA SER A 24 15.81 4.27 -23.61
C SER A 24 14.35 4.30 -23.13
N LEU A 25 13.40 4.17 -24.04
CA LEU A 25 11.98 4.11 -23.71
C LEU A 25 11.65 2.87 -22.87
N ALA A 26 12.18 1.70 -23.23
CA ALA A 26 11.99 0.46 -22.48
C ALA A 26 12.56 0.56 -21.06
N LEU A 27 13.74 1.17 -20.89
CA LEU A 27 14.34 1.39 -19.57
C LEU A 27 13.50 2.33 -18.71
N ASN A 28 12.99 3.42 -19.28
CA ASN A 28 12.09 4.34 -18.58
C ASN A 28 10.80 3.64 -18.14
N LEU A 29 10.19 2.85 -19.02
CA LEU A 29 8.98 2.08 -18.68
C LEU A 29 9.26 0.99 -17.63
N ALA A 30 10.44 0.37 -17.63
CA ALA A 30 10.84 -0.59 -16.60
C ALA A 30 10.96 0.09 -15.22
N VAL A 31 11.55 1.29 -15.15
CA VAL A 31 11.64 2.07 -13.90
C VAL A 31 10.25 2.46 -13.42
N VAL A 32 9.38 2.98 -14.29
CA VAL A 32 8.00 3.32 -13.95
C VAL A 32 7.21 2.09 -13.49
N GLY A 33 7.37 0.95 -14.18
CA GLY A 33 6.74 -0.33 -13.82
C GLY A 33 7.21 -0.86 -12.46
N LEU A 34 8.51 -0.71 -12.13
CA LEU A 34 9.05 -1.08 -10.82
C LEU A 34 8.52 -0.17 -9.70
N VAL A 35 8.47 1.14 -9.93
CA VAL A 35 7.93 2.10 -8.95
C VAL A 35 6.43 1.89 -8.75
N ALA A 36 5.67 1.72 -9.83
CA ALA A 36 4.24 1.43 -9.79
C ALA A 36 3.96 0.07 -9.11
N GLY A 37 4.72 -0.97 -9.45
CA GLY A 37 4.63 -2.29 -8.83
C GLY A 37 4.99 -2.27 -7.34
N MET A 38 6.00 -1.49 -6.95
CA MET A 38 6.37 -1.29 -5.56
C MET A 38 5.29 -0.51 -4.79
N MET A 39 4.73 0.55 -5.37
CA MET A 39 3.61 1.29 -4.79
C MET A 39 2.36 0.42 -4.63
N MET A 40 2.03 -0.42 -5.62
CA MET A 40 0.94 -1.40 -5.53
C MET A 40 1.16 -2.43 -4.41
N ARG A 41 2.41 -2.81 -4.15
CA ARG A 41 2.76 -3.75 -3.07
C ARG A 41 2.79 -3.09 -1.69
N ILE A 42 3.18 -1.82 -1.59
CA ILE A 42 3.33 -1.07 -0.35
C ILE A 42 2.01 -0.42 0.11
N ALA A 43 1.14 0.00 -0.81
CA ALA A 43 -0.14 0.61 -0.48
C ALA A 43 -1.00 -0.23 0.50
N PRO A 44 -1.22 -1.54 0.30
CA PRO A 44 -1.95 -2.35 1.27
C PRO A 44 -1.18 -2.48 2.59
N LEU A 45 0.15 -2.54 2.57
CA LEU A 45 0.97 -2.63 3.80
C LEU A 45 0.89 -1.36 4.66
N ARG A 46 0.83 -0.17 4.05
CA ARG A 46 0.70 1.10 4.78
C ARG A 46 -0.66 1.22 5.46
N GLU A 47 -1.71 0.83 4.74
CA GLU A 47 -3.09 0.84 5.19
C GLU A 47 -3.33 -0.19 6.31
N VAL A 48 -2.71 -1.37 6.19
CA VAL A 48 -2.69 -2.39 7.25
C VAL A 48 -1.95 -1.88 8.47
N ARG A 49 -0.80 -1.21 8.30
CA ARG A 49 -0.03 -0.69 9.43
C ARG A 49 -0.78 0.40 10.21
N SER A 50 -1.58 1.24 9.56
CA SER A 50 -2.38 2.26 10.28
C SER A 50 -3.53 1.64 11.07
N ASN A 51 -4.16 0.59 10.55
CA ASN A 51 -5.38 0.03 11.14
C ASN A 51 -5.10 -1.05 12.19
N LEU A 52 -3.99 -1.79 12.06
CA LEU A 52 -3.64 -2.90 12.96
C LEU A 52 -2.87 -2.47 14.21
N GLY A 53 -2.37 -1.23 14.28
CA GLY A 53 -1.64 -0.73 15.46
C GLY A 53 -0.49 -1.67 15.89
N TYR A 54 -0.53 -2.13 17.14
CA TYR A 54 0.47 -3.06 17.71
C TYR A 54 0.49 -4.44 17.03
N ALA A 55 -0.58 -4.85 16.33
CA ALA A 55 -0.62 -6.11 15.61
C ALA A 55 0.15 -6.07 14.27
N ALA A 56 0.49 -4.87 13.78
CA ALA A 56 1.09 -4.70 12.46
C ALA A 56 2.43 -5.45 12.25
N PRO A 57 3.39 -5.46 13.20
CA PRO A 57 4.64 -6.19 13.03
C PRO A 57 4.44 -7.71 12.86
N TYR A 58 3.51 -8.30 13.62
CA TYR A 58 3.19 -9.73 13.57
C TYR A 58 2.60 -10.11 12.21
N VAL A 59 1.65 -9.32 11.71
CA VAL A 59 1.04 -9.58 10.39
C VAL A 59 2.04 -9.34 9.24
N ILE A 60 2.96 -8.38 9.36
CA ILE A 60 4.00 -8.14 8.34
C ILE A 60 4.99 -9.31 8.28
N ALA A 61 5.34 -9.88 9.44
CA ALA A 61 6.28 -10.99 9.58
C ALA A 61 5.74 -12.33 9.04
N LEU A 62 4.41 -12.47 8.88
CA LEU A 62 3.79 -13.67 8.35
C LEU A 62 4.37 -14.04 6.96
N PRO A 63 4.52 -15.36 6.68
CA PRO A 63 4.74 -15.88 5.33
C PRO A 63 3.82 -15.25 4.28
N GLY A 64 4.35 -15.07 3.07
CA GLY A 64 3.64 -14.32 2.02
C GLY A 64 2.29 -14.92 1.61
N GLN A 65 2.06 -16.22 1.80
CA GLN A 65 0.77 -16.87 1.53
C GLN A 65 -0.25 -16.59 2.63
N GLU A 66 0.13 -16.81 3.89
CA GLU A 66 -0.71 -16.57 5.07
C GLU A 66 -1.04 -15.08 5.24
N ARG A 67 -0.06 -14.20 4.99
CA ARG A 67 -0.33 -12.76 4.95
C ARG A 67 -1.36 -12.41 3.88
N ARG A 68 -1.31 -13.05 2.70
CA ARG A 68 -2.29 -12.81 1.63
C ARG A 68 -3.67 -13.37 1.95
N SER A 69 -3.80 -14.49 2.68
CA SER A 69 -5.10 -14.98 3.14
C SER A 69 -5.67 -14.06 4.21
N LEU A 70 -4.88 -13.64 5.20
CA LEU A 70 -5.31 -12.70 6.24
C LEU A 70 -5.77 -11.36 5.65
N LEU A 71 -4.99 -10.78 4.73
CA LEU A 71 -5.39 -9.52 4.08
C LEU A 71 -6.63 -9.66 3.21
N ARG A 72 -6.87 -10.83 2.62
CA ARG A 72 -8.12 -11.11 1.89
C ARG A 72 -9.31 -11.25 2.84
N ALA A 73 -9.13 -11.92 3.98
CA ALA A 73 -10.17 -12.03 5.00
C ALA A 73 -10.60 -10.63 5.49
N ILE A 74 -9.63 -9.77 5.86
CA ILE A 74 -9.91 -8.39 6.28
C ILE A 74 -10.57 -7.57 5.17
N ARG A 75 -10.15 -7.76 3.92
CA ARG A 75 -10.70 -7.00 2.78
C ARG A 75 -12.12 -7.41 2.42
N ASN A 76 -12.44 -8.69 2.61
CA ASN A 76 -13.74 -9.25 2.29
C ASN A 76 -14.72 -9.14 3.47
N ASP A 77 -14.25 -8.75 4.66
CA ASP A 77 -15.10 -8.50 5.81
C ASP A 77 -16.07 -7.34 5.52
N PRO A 78 -17.39 -7.53 5.72
CA PRO A 78 -18.39 -6.49 5.51
C PRO A 78 -18.17 -5.21 6.35
N SER A 79 -17.51 -5.34 7.50
CA SER A 79 -17.15 -4.21 8.37
C SER A 79 -15.96 -3.40 7.88
N SER A 80 -15.22 -3.90 6.88
CA SER A 80 -14.05 -3.23 6.33
C SER A 80 -14.47 -2.05 5.46
N PRO A 81 -14.19 -0.79 5.87
CA PRO A 81 -14.67 0.36 5.13
C PRO A 81 -13.97 0.44 3.77
N ARG A 82 -14.77 0.45 2.70
CA ARG A 82 -14.23 0.57 1.33
C ARG A 82 -13.59 1.95 1.17
N ARG A 83 -12.74 2.09 0.15
CA ARG A 83 -12.07 3.37 -0.12
C ARG A 83 -13.06 4.52 -0.35
N ALA A 84 -14.20 4.24 -0.98
CA ALA A 84 -15.27 5.21 -1.18
C ALA A 84 -15.89 5.65 0.15
N ASP A 85 -16.19 4.70 1.03
CA ASP A 85 -16.82 4.93 2.34
C ASP A 85 -15.93 5.81 3.24
N ARG A 86 -14.61 5.60 3.18
CA ARG A 86 -13.65 6.46 3.90
C ARG A 86 -13.67 7.91 3.41
N LYS A 87 -13.71 8.13 2.09
CA LYS A 87 -13.76 9.48 1.53
C LYS A 87 -15.07 10.19 1.89
N ALA A 88 -16.18 9.45 1.90
CA ALA A 88 -17.47 9.96 2.35
C ALA A 88 -17.42 10.34 3.84
N ALA A 89 -16.91 9.46 4.70
CA ALA A 89 -16.79 9.72 6.15
C ALA A 89 -15.95 10.98 6.47
N PHE A 90 -14.87 11.22 5.72
CA PHE A 90 -14.09 12.46 5.85
C PHE A 90 -14.88 13.70 5.41
N LYS A 91 -15.67 13.60 4.34
CA LYS A 91 -16.52 14.70 3.88
C LYS A 91 -17.60 15.01 4.92
N ASP A 92 -18.19 14.00 5.53
CA ASP A 92 -19.21 14.15 6.56
C ASP A 92 -18.65 14.84 7.80
N MET A 93 -17.46 14.44 8.26
CA MET A 93 -16.76 15.13 9.35
C MET A 93 -16.51 16.61 9.03
N VAL A 94 -16.02 16.91 7.83
CA VAL A 94 -15.79 18.31 7.39
C VAL A 94 -17.08 19.12 7.39
N ASN A 95 -18.21 18.53 6.99
CA ASN A 95 -19.50 19.22 7.00
C ASN A 95 -19.99 19.50 8.43
N VAL A 96 -19.88 18.52 9.33
CA VAL A 96 -20.29 18.70 10.74
C VAL A 96 -19.42 19.75 11.43
N LEU A 97 -18.10 19.78 11.15
CA LEU A 97 -17.19 20.77 11.71
C LEU A 97 -17.44 22.21 11.22
N ARG A 98 -18.18 22.39 10.12
CA ARG A 98 -18.56 23.72 9.59
C ARG A 98 -19.86 24.26 10.19
N LEU A 99 -20.57 23.46 10.99
CA LEU A 99 -21.81 23.91 11.62
C LEU A 99 -21.51 24.97 12.68
N GLU A 100 -22.35 26.00 12.70
CA GLU A 100 -22.39 27.00 13.76
C GLU A 100 -23.81 27.06 14.31
N PRO A 101 -24.02 26.74 15.61
CA PRO A 101 -23.00 26.40 16.62
C PRO A 101 -22.38 24.99 16.42
N PHE A 102 -21.20 24.79 17.02
CA PHE A 102 -20.50 23.50 17.00
C PHE A 102 -21.33 22.39 17.64
N ASP A 103 -21.64 21.34 16.86
CA ASP A 103 -22.35 20.16 17.34
C ASP A 103 -21.37 19.07 17.81
N ARG A 104 -21.00 19.13 19.09
CA ARG A 104 -20.12 18.15 19.74
C ARG A 104 -20.62 16.71 19.60
N THR A 105 -21.94 16.52 19.71
CA THR A 105 -22.56 15.19 19.74
C THR A 105 -22.42 14.52 18.38
N GLN A 106 -22.70 15.24 17.29
CA GLN A 106 -22.50 14.71 15.95
C GLN A 106 -21.04 14.35 15.67
N VAL A 107 -20.08 15.20 16.06
CA VAL A 107 -18.66 14.88 15.91
C VAL A 107 -18.28 13.62 16.68
N SER A 108 -18.73 13.49 17.94
CA SER A 108 -18.44 12.30 18.74
C SER A 108 -19.01 11.02 18.14
N ASN A 109 -20.21 11.08 17.55
CA ASN A 109 -20.83 9.93 16.93
C ASN A 109 -20.04 9.43 15.71
N ILE A 110 -19.52 10.35 14.89
CA ILE A 110 -18.67 9.99 13.75
C ILE A 110 -17.37 9.34 14.23
N LEU A 111 -16.71 9.92 15.24
CA LEU A 111 -15.46 9.36 15.80
C LEU A 111 -15.68 7.98 16.43
N ASN A 112 -16.77 7.79 17.18
CA ASN A 112 -17.09 6.51 17.81
C ASN A 112 -17.33 5.41 16.78
N ARG A 113 -18.03 5.73 15.67
CA ARG A 113 -18.25 4.79 14.57
C ARG A 113 -16.92 4.36 13.93
N GLN A 114 -16.04 5.34 13.64
CA GLN A 114 -14.71 5.05 13.10
C GLN A 114 -13.87 4.18 14.04
N GLY A 115 -13.95 4.42 15.35
CA GLY A 115 -13.26 3.61 16.36
C GLY A 115 -13.78 2.17 16.42
N ALA A 116 -15.10 1.98 16.33
CA ALA A 116 -15.72 0.66 16.31
C ALA A 116 -15.28 -0.18 15.10
N ASP A 117 -15.26 0.42 13.91
CA ASP A 117 -14.80 -0.25 12.68
C ASP A 117 -13.35 -0.72 12.80
N VAL A 118 -12.46 0.12 13.37
CA VAL A 118 -11.05 -0.24 13.59
C VAL A 118 -10.91 -1.39 14.60
N SER A 119 -11.66 -1.36 15.70
CA SER A 119 -11.65 -2.41 16.71
C SER A 119 -12.09 -3.77 16.15
N GLN A 120 -13.13 -3.78 15.31
CA GLN A 120 -13.60 -4.98 14.65
C GLN A 120 -12.55 -5.57 13.70
N ILE A 121 -11.92 -4.72 12.88
CA ILE A 121 -10.82 -5.14 12.00
C ILE A 121 -9.66 -5.73 12.79
N GLN A 122 -9.31 -5.13 13.94
CA GLN A 122 -8.25 -5.67 14.81
C GLN A 122 -8.62 -7.06 15.36
N THR A 123 -9.88 -7.25 15.76
CA THR A 123 -10.38 -8.54 16.27
C THR A 123 -10.29 -9.64 15.21
N VAL A 124 -10.75 -9.35 13.98
CA VAL A 124 -10.67 -10.27 12.84
C VAL A 124 -9.22 -10.59 12.48
N ALA A 125 -8.35 -9.57 12.46
CA ALA A 125 -6.93 -9.75 12.19
C ALA A 125 -6.25 -10.62 13.26
N GLN A 126 -6.62 -10.45 14.54
CA GLN A 126 -6.09 -11.24 15.64
C GLN A 126 -6.51 -12.71 15.53
N SER A 127 -7.78 -12.99 15.26
CA SER A 127 -8.27 -14.36 15.07
C SER A 127 -7.56 -15.05 13.90
N ALA A 128 -7.54 -14.39 12.74
CA ALA A 128 -6.89 -14.94 11.55
C ALA A 128 -5.37 -15.14 11.73
N TRP A 129 -4.74 -14.31 12.57
CA TRP A 129 -3.34 -14.49 12.94
C TRP A 129 -3.13 -15.70 13.85
N LEU A 130 -4.00 -15.92 14.84
CA LEU A 130 -3.95 -17.09 15.71
C LEU A 130 -4.09 -18.38 14.90
N ASP A 131 -5.08 -18.45 14.01
CA ASP A 131 -5.32 -19.60 13.12
C ASP A 131 -4.07 -19.90 12.26
N ALA A 132 -3.42 -18.86 11.76
CA ALA A 132 -2.19 -19.01 10.97
C ALA A 132 -1.04 -19.59 11.81
N VAL A 133 -0.85 -19.12 13.04
CA VAL A 133 0.22 -19.60 13.94
C VAL A 133 -0.06 -21.02 14.46
N GLU A 134 -1.32 -21.35 14.71
CA GLU A 134 -1.75 -22.69 15.11
C GLU A 134 -1.47 -23.72 14.01
N GLY A 135 -1.75 -23.37 12.75
CA GLY A 135 -1.47 -24.22 11.59
C GLY A 135 0.02 -24.38 11.23
N MET A 136 0.93 -23.62 11.87
CA MET A 136 2.37 -23.75 11.61
C MET A 136 2.96 -24.97 12.32
N SER A 137 3.79 -25.72 11.60
CA SER A 137 4.74 -26.63 12.23
C SER A 137 5.75 -25.86 13.10
N ILE A 138 6.37 -26.54 14.06
CA ILE A 138 7.39 -25.94 14.94
C ILE A 138 8.52 -25.27 14.14
N LYS A 139 8.96 -25.89 13.04
CA LYS A 139 9.98 -25.32 12.14
C LYS A 139 9.53 -24.01 11.51
N ASN A 140 8.28 -23.96 11.03
CA ASN A 140 7.73 -22.74 10.41
C ASN A 140 7.53 -21.63 11.43
N ARG A 141 7.15 -21.99 12.67
CA ARG A 141 6.98 -21.04 13.78
C ARG A 141 8.30 -20.40 14.20
N LEU A 142 9.39 -21.17 14.26
CA LEU A 142 10.73 -20.64 14.54
C LEU A 142 11.18 -19.65 13.45
N ALA A 143 11.04 -20.02 12.18
CA ALA A 143 11.36 -19.13 11.07
C ALA A 143 10.44 -17.88 11.01
N TYR A 144 9.25 -17.95 11.59
CA TYR A 144 8.35 -16.81 11.75
C TYR A 144 8.82 -15.86 12.86
N ILE A 145 9.31 -16.39 13.99
CA ILE A 145 9.90 -15.61 15.09
C ILE A 145 11.09 -14.79 14.59
N ASP A 146 12.02 -15.40 13.84
CA ASP A 146 13.17 -14.69 13.27
C ASP A 146 12.74 -13.49 12.41
N ARG A 147 11.63 -13.63 11.66
CA ARG A 147 11.08 -12.54 10.84
C ARG A 147 10.49 -11.43 11.69
N ILE A 148 9.87 -11.73 12.83
CA ILE A 148 9.37 -10.72 13.77
C ILE A 148 10.54 -9.84 14.22
N GLU A 149 11.65 -10.45 14.64
CA GLU A 149 12.84 -9.72 15.08
C GLU A 149 13.44 -8.83 13.97
N VAL A 150 13.48 -9.33 12.74
CA VAL A 150 13.89 -8.54 11.57
C VAL A 150 12.94 -7.37 11.31
N VAL A 151 11.63 -7.55 11.46
CA VAL A 151 10.64 -6.48 11.26
C VAL A 151 10.76 -5.40 12.35
N LEU A 152 10.93 -5.82 13.61
CA LEU A 152 11.10 -4.91 14.75
C LEU A 152 12.41 -4.10 14.65
N SER A 153 13.52 -4.74 14.26
CA SER A 153 14.81 -4.08 14.08
C SER A 153 14.87 -3.11 12.88
N ARG A 154 13.95 -3.24 11.91
CA ARG A 154 13.79 -2.28 10.80
C ARG A 154 12.98 -1.06 11.20
N GLY A 155 12.07 -1.19 12.16
CA GLY A 155 11.28 -0.07 12.70
C GLY A 155 12.11 0.92 13.51
N SER A 156 13.14 0.46 14.22
CA SER A 156 14.03 1.32 15.02
C SER A 156 14.98 2.16 14.16
N ARG A 157 15.49 1.62 13.05
CA ARG A 157 16.42 2.32 12.15
C ARG A 157 15.83 3.52 11.42
N GLY A 158 14.51 3.55 11.20
CA GLY A 158 13.83 4.68 10.56
C GLY A 158 13.66 5.92 11.46
N ARG A 159 13.56 5.75 12.78
CA ARG A 159 13.34 6.87 13.72
C ARG A 159 14.58 7.72 14.01
N VAL A 160 15.77 7.25 13.63
CA VAL A 160 17.03 7.97 13.89
C VAL A 160 17.25 9.11 12.88
N LYS A 161 16.55 9.13 11.75
CA LYS A 161 16.80 10.09 10.66
C LYS A 161 16.02 11.41 10.74
N ASP A 162 15.01 11.52 11.59
CA ASP A 162 14.16 12.73 11.73
C ASP A 162 14.57 13.65 12.90
N ARG A 163 15.77 13.46 13.48
CA ARG A 163 16.36 14.39 14.47
C ARG A 163 17.66 14.99 13.91
N LYS A 164 17.56 15.89 12.94
CA LYS A 164 18.57 16.91 12.65
C LYS A 164 17.92 18.15 12.07
#